data_AF-A0A0Q4BJ07-F1
#
_entry.id   AF-A0A0Q4BJ07-F1
#
_cell.length_a   1.000
_cell.length_b   1.000
_cell.length_c   1.000
_cell.angle_alpha   90.00
_cell.angle_beta   90.00
_cell.angle_gamma   90.00
#
_symmetry.space_group_name_H-M   'P 1'
#
loop_
_entity.id
_entity.type
_entity.pdbx_description
1 polymer ?
#
loop_
_entity_poly.entity_id
_entity_poly.type
_entity_poly.pdbx_seq_one_letter_code
_entity_poly.pdbx_strand_id
1 'polypeptide(L)' 'MELKLKFIDDEGKESGVCHVHKVVDGELKRIGEIKYSDQGDRRWILDVVKFQSSVSILD' A
#
# COMPACT_ATOMS: atom_id res chain seq x y z
N MET A 1 -12.91 5.57 7.85
CA MET A 1 -11.48 5.97 7.95
C MET A 1 -10.86 5.69 6.59
N GLU A 2 -10.35 6.71 5.91
CA GLU A 2 -9.75 6.54 4.58
C GLU A 2 -8.26 6.20 4.70
N LEU A 3 -7.87 5.07 4.09
CA LEU A 3 -6.49 4.62 4.02
C LEU A 3 -5.98 4.77 2.59
N LYS A 4 -4.69 5.07 2.46
CA LYS A 4 -3.98 5.15 1.18
C LYS A 4 -2.75 4.27 1.19
N LEU A 5 -2.61 3.42 0.19
CA LEU A 5 -1.48 2.52 0.02
C LEU A 5 -0.54 3.09 -1.04
N LYS A 6 0.76 3.09 -0.77
CA LYS A 6 1.79 3.47 -1.74
C LYS A 6 2.82 2.35 -1.83
N PHE A 7 2.98 1.78 -3.03
CA PHE A 7 3.97 0.75 -3.28
C PHE A 7 5.29 1.40 -3.66
N ILE A 8 6.37 0.95 -3.01
CA ILE A 8 7.74 1.31 -3.33
C ILE A 8 8.44 0.01 -3.68
N ASP A 9 8.67 -0.19 -4.97
CA ASP A 9 9.46 -1.30 -5.50
C ASP A 9 10.95 -0.92 -5.39
N ASP A 10 11.80 -1.87 -4.96
CA ASP A 10 13.26 -1.71 -5.07
C ASP A 10 13.65 -1.92 -6.54
N GLU A 11 14.38 -0.98 -7.14
CA GLU A 11 14.78 -1.07 -8.55
C GLU A 11 15.56 -2.37 -8.82
N GLY A 12 15.05 -3.19 -9.74
CA GLY A 12 15.64 -4.49 -10.10
C GLY A 12 15.32 -5.65 -9.15
N LYS A 13 14.44 -5.47 -8.16
CA LYS A 13 13.94 -6.56 -7.30
C LYS A 13 12.44 -6.77 -7.46
N GLU A 14 12.01 -8.01 -7.27
CA GLU A 14 10.59 -8.35 -7.25
C GLU A 14 9.93 -8.03 -5.89
N SER A 15 10.74 -7.81 -4.85
CA SER A 15 10.34 -7.44 -3.49
C SER A 15 10.23 -5.92 -3.31
N GLY A 16 9.47 -5.49 -2.31
CA GLY A 16 9.40 -4.08 -1.94
C GLY A 16 8.59 -3.82 -0.69
N VAL A 17 8.18 -2.56 -0.51
CA VAL A 17 7.42 -2.10 0.65
C VAL A 17 6.18 -1.35 0.22
N CYS A 18 5.03 -1.72 0.78
CA CYS A 18 3.78 -0.97 0.68
C CYS A 18 3.61 -0.11 1.93
N HIS A 19 3.72 1.21 1.80
CA HIS A 19 3.45 2.14 2.87
C HIS A 19 1.94 2.36 3.05
N VAL A 20 1.46 2.21 4.28
CA VAL A 20 0.07 2.47 4.65
C VAL A 20 -0.03 3.87 5.24
N HIS A 21 -0.85 4.70 4.62
CA HIS A 21 -1.14 6.06 5.06
C HIS A 21 -2.59 6.19 5.49
N LYS A 22 -2.84 7.12 6.41
CA LYS A 22 -4.16 7.54 6.84
C LYS A 22 -4.29 9.03 6.58
N VAL A 23 -5.47 9.45 6.12
CA VAL A 23 -5.80 10.88 6.02
C VAL A 23 -6.20 11.38 7.42
N VAL A 24 -5.46 12.36 7.95
CA VAL A 24 -5.73 13.01 9.23
C VAL A 24 -5.67 14.51 9.00
N ASP A 25 -6.78 15.20 9.24
CA ASP A 25 -6.90 16.66 9.04
C ASP A 25 -6.51 17.13 7.62
N GLY A 26 -6.79 16.30 6.61
CA GLY A 26 -6.44 16.57 5.21
C GLY A 26 -5.01 16.19 4.83
N GLU A 27 -4.16 15.79 5.79
CA GLU A 27 -2.79 15.37 5.55
C GLU A 27 -2.65 13.84 5.48
N LEU A 28 -1.74 13.37 4.62
CA LEU A 28 -1.37 11.95 4.57
C LEU A 28 -0.30 11.64 5.62
N LYS A 29 -0.68 10.90 6.66
CA LYS A 29 0.25 10.41 7.68
C LYS A 29 0.51 8.92 7.49
N ARG A 30 1.77 8.53 7.40
CA ARG A 30 2.16 7.11 7.38
C ARG A 30 1.87 6.49 8.74
N ILE A 31 1.14 5.38 8.74
CA ILE A 31 0.73 4.65 9.95
C ILE A 31 1.27 3.21 9.99
N GLY A 32 1.86 2.73 8.89
CA GLY A 32 2.42 1.38 8.83
C GLY A 32 3.12 1.09 7.51
N GLU A 33 3.63 -0.13 7.41
CA GLU A 33 4.26 -0.68 6.23
C GLU A 33 3.95 -2.17 6.12
N ILE A 34 3.90 -2.68 4.89
CA ILE A 34 3.77 -4.09 4.58
C ILE A 34 4.92 -4.43 3.64
N LYS A 35 5.81 -5.32 4.06
CA LYS A 35 6.88 -5.82 3.17
C LYS A 35 6.32 -6.96 2.34
N TYR A 36 6.63 -6.98 1.05
CA TYR A 36 6.30 -8.07 0.15
C TYR A 36 7.59 -8.61 -0.47
N SER A 37 7.65 -9.92 -0.67
CA SER A 37 8.87 -10.61 -1.10
C SER A 37 8.94 -10.76 -2.62
N ASP A 38 7.79 -10.72 -3.30
CA ASP A 38 7.68 -10.82 -4.75
C ASP A 38 6.43 -10.10 -5.30
N GLN A 39 6.24 -10.17 -6.62
CA GLN A 39 5.08 -9.57 -7.29
C GLN A 39 3.76 -10.34 -7.03
N GLY A 40 3.83 -11.59 -6.57
CA GLY A 40 2.67 -12.38 -6.13
C GLY A 40 2.09 -11.84 -4.83
N ASP A 41 2.95 -11.59 -3.83
CA ASP A 41 2.59 -10.92 -2.58
C ASP A 41 1.99 -9.54 -2.86
N ARG A 42 2.60 -8.75 -3.75
CA ARG A 42 2.06 -7.45 -4.17
C ARG A 42 0.64 -7.60 -4.74
N ARG A 43 0.44 -8.55 -5.66
CA ARG A 43 -0.89 -8.82 -6.24
C ARG A 43 -1.90 -9.26 -5.20
N TRP A 44 -1.49 -10.10 -4.24
CA TRP A 44 -2.35 -10.52 -3.15
C TRP A 44 -2.81 -9.33 -2.30
N ILE A 45 -1.90 -8.40 -1.96
CA ILE A 45 -2.24 -7.17 -1.23
C ILE A 45 -3.28 -6.35 -2.03
N LEU A 46 -3.06 -6.17 -3.34
CA LEU A 46 -4.01 -5.47 -4.22
C LEU A 46 -5.38 -6.15 -4.26
N ASP A 47 -5.40 -7.49 -4.34
CA ASP A 47 -6.63 -8.28 -4.42
C ASP A 47 -7.45 -8.25 -3.13
N VAL A 48 -6.80 -8.16 -1.97
CA VAL A 48 -7.49 -8.03 -0.68
C VAL A 48 -8.10 -6.64 -0.53
N VAL A 49 -7.39 -5.59 -0.96
CA VAL A 49 -7.81 -4.20 -0.70
C VAL A 49 -8.74 -3.63 -1.78
N LYS A 50 -8.78 -4.20 -3.00
CA LYS A 50 -9.65 -3.71 -4.08
C LYS A 50 -11.15 -3.76 -3.75
N PHE A 51 -11.54 -4.60 -2.79
CA PHE A 51 -12.93 -4.72 -2.34
C PHE A 51 -13.24 -3.82 -1.12
N GLN A 52 -12.24 -3.13 -0.58
CA GLN A 52 -12.39 -2.24 0.57
C GLN A 52 -12.61 -0.81 0.07
N SER A 53 -13.84 -0.33 0.12
CA SER A 53 -14.24 1.01 -0.35
C SER A 53 -13.55 2.17 0.37
N SER A 54 -12.96 1.93 1.54
CA SER A 54 -12.23 2.91 2.34
C SER A 54 -10.71 2.90 2.12
N VAL A 55 -10.20 2.11 1.15
CA VAL A 55 -8.78 2.03 0.81
C VAL A 55 -8.60 2.47 -0.63
N SER A 56 -7.62 3.35 -0.87
CA SER A 56 -7.21 3.77 -2.21
C SER A 56 -5.73 3.56 -2.42
N ILE A 57 -5.30 3.43 -3.67
CA ILE A 57 -3.89 3.28 -4.03
C ILE A 57 -3.39 4.61 -4.58
N LEU A 58 -2.21 5.01 -4.10
CA LEU A 58 -1.45 6.13 -4.61
C LEU A 58 -0.50 5.61 -5.68
N ASP A 59 -0.64 6.11 -6.91
CA ASP A 59 0.38 5.98 -7.97
C ASP A 59 1.73 6.60 -7.53
#